data_AF-A0A0N8SIS1-F1
#
_entry.id   AF-A0A0N8SIS1-F1
#
_cell.length_a   1.000
_cell.length_b   1.000
_cell.length_c   1.000
_cell.angle_alpha   90.00
_cell.angle_beta   90.00
_cell.angle_gamma   90.00
#
_symmetry.space_group_name_H-M   'P 1'
#
loop_
_entity.id
_entity.type
_entity.pdbx_description
1 polymer ?
#
loop_
_entity_poly.entity_id
_entity_poly.type
_entity_poly.pdbx_seq_one_letter_code
_entity_poly.pdbx_strand_id
1 'polypeptide(L)' 'MANAVIVTTQLPKAQAKALLEALREQYRLRLNEYWYDDQYRFVADGQRHGAILARVPEMAAQVRLMAALSHSLKAVK' A
#
# COMPACT_ATOMS: atom_id res chain seq x y z
N MET A 1 1.94 15.83 6.02
CA MET A 1 0.54 15.62 6.44
C MET A 1 0.39 16.31 7.79
N ALA A 2 -0.49 17.30 7.92
CA ALA A 2 -0.85 17.82 9.23
C ALA A 2 -1.60 16.69 9.96
N ASN A 3 -1.17 16.30 11.17
CA ASN A 3 -1.72 15.19 11.98
C ASN A 3 -1.32 13.76 11.53
N ALA A 4 -0.08 13.55 11.11
CA ALA A 4 0.41 12.19 10.86
C ALA A 4 0.54 11.38 12.17
N VAL A 5 -0.01 10.17 12.19
CA VAL A 5 0.27 9.17 13.23
C VAL A 5 1.54 8.41 12.83
N ILE A 6 2.55 8.41 13.70
CA ILE A 6 3.82 7.72 13.46
C ILE A 6 3.76 6.33 14.09
N VAL A 7 4.06 5.30 13.29
CA VAL A 7 4.18 3.91 13.75
C VAL A 7 5.65 3.49 13.64
N THR A 8 6.26 3.09 14.75
CA THR A 8 7.66 2.64 14.81
C THR A 8 7.70 1.18 15.25
N THR A 9 8.46 0.36 14.55
CA THR A 9 8.63 -1.06 14.87
C THR A 9 10.05 -1.52 14.51
N GLN A 10 10.52 -2.58 15.16
CA GLN A 10 11.78 -3.24 14.88
C GLN A 10 11.51 -4.69 14.50
N LEU A 11 11.99 -5.10 13.33
CA LEU A 11 11.80 -6.44 12.80
C LEU A 11 13.16 -6.98 12.31
N PRO A 12 13.47 -8.27 12.54
CA PRO A 12 14.52 -8.95 11.82
C PRO A 12 14.35 -8.80 10.31
N LYS A 13 15.45 -8.69 9.56
CA LYS A 13 15.45 -8.49 8.11
C LYS A 13 14.59 -9.51 7.36
N ALA A 14 14.59 -10.77 7.81
CA ALA A 14 13.76 -11.84 7.23
C ALA A 14 12.26 -11.59 7.43
N GLN A 15 11.84 -11.17 8.64
CA GLN A 15 10.44 -10.86 8.94
C GLN A 15 9.97 -9.62 8.16
N ALA A 16 10.80 -8.57 8.09
CA ALA A 16 10.50 -7.38 7.32
C ALA A 16 10.32 -7.67 5.82
N LYS A 17 11.14 -8.54 5.24
CA LYS A 17 10.97 -9.00 3.85
C LYS A 17 9.69 -9.80 3.66
N ALA A 18 9.42 -10.77 4.52
CA ALA A 18 8.21 -11.58 4.45
C ALA A 18 6.94 -10.72 4.57
N LEU A 19 6.93 -9.76 5.49
CA LEU A 19 5.84 -8.80 5.65
C LEU A 19 5.65 -7.94 4.40
N LEU A 20 6.74 -7.46 3.78
CA LEU A 20 6.64 -6.67 2.55
C LEU A 20 6.00 -7.45 1.40
N GLU A 21 6.37 -8.73 1.22
CA GLU A 21 5.77 -9.57 0.18
C GLU A 21 4.29 -9.87 0.48
N ALA A 22 3.95 -10.15 1.74
CA ALA A 22 2.54 -10.34 2.14
C ALA A 22 1.69 -9.09 1.86
N LEU A 23 2.20 -7.90 2.18
CA LEU A 23 1.52 -6.63 1.91
C LEU A 23 1.38 -6.39 0.40
N ARG A 24 2.38 -6.74 -0.41
CA ARG A 24 2.27 -6.61 -1.88
C ARG A 24 1.19 -7.49 -2.45
N GLU A 25 1.12 -8.74 -2.01
CA GLU A 25 0.15 -9.68 -2.54
C GLU A 25 -1.28 -9.30 -2.13
N GLN A 26 -1.47 -8.93 -0.86
CA GLN A 26 -2.76 -8.42 -0.39
C GLN A 26 -3.17 -7.16 -1.17
N TYR A 27 -2.24 -6.24 -1.40
CA TYR A 27 -2.51 -5.02 -2.17
C TYR A 27 -2.92 -5.34 -3.61
N ARG A 28 -2.23 -6.29 -4.26
CA ARG A 28 -2.53 -6.72 -5.63
C ARG A 28 -3.92 -7.31 -5.74
N LEU A 29 -4.31 -8.19 -4.81
CA LEU A 29 -5.64 -8.80 -4.77
C LEU A 29 -6.74 -7.74 -4.60
N ARG A 30 -6.59 -6.86 -3.61
CA ARG A 30 -7.53 -5.76 -3.32
C ARG A 30 -7.64 -4.80 -4.49
N LEU A 31 -6.51 -4.41 -5.08
CA LEU A 31 -6.50 -3.52 -6.23
C LEU A 31 -7.27 -4.14 -7.40
N ASN A 32 -7.08 -5.43 -7.65
CA ASN A 32 -7.78 -6.15 -8.71
C ASN A 32 -9.30 -6.18 -8.47
N GLU A 33 -9.75 -6.38 -7.22
CA GLU A 33 -11.16 -6.31 -6.85
C GLU A 33 -11.76 -4.93 -7.14
N TYR A 34 -11.12 -3.86 -6.67
CA TYR A 34 -11.61 -2.49 -6.91
C TYR A 34 -11.44 -2.03 -8.37
N TRP A 35 -10.48 -2.59 -9.11
CA TRP A 35 -10.24 -2.19 -10.50
C TRP A 35 -11.42 -2.47 -11.42
N TYR A 36 -12.19 -3.52 -11.11
CA TYR A 36 -13.37 -3.95 -11.86
C TYR A 36 -14.70 -3.64 -11.17
N ASP A 37 -14.66 -2.96 -10.01
CA ASP A 37 -15.87 -2.47 -9.35
C ASP A 37 -16.53 -1.38 -10.22
N ASP A 38 -17.85 -1.48 -10.41
CA ASP A 38 -18.64 -0.54 -11.20
C ASP A 38 -18.48 0.92 -10.74
N GLN A 39 -18.14 1.15 -9.47
CA GLN A 39 -17.86 2.48 -8.93
C GLN A 39 -16.71 3.21 -9.64
N TYR A 40 -15.79 2.48 -10.28
CA TYR A 40 -14.64 3.05 -10.99
C TYR A 40 -14.70 2.86 -12.50
N ARG A 41 -15.81 2.33 -13.03
CA ARG A 41 -15.99 2.00 -14.45
C ARG A 41 -15.83 3.19 -15.39
N PHE A 42 -16.24 4.39 -14.95
CA PHE A 42 -16.14 5.63 -15.72
C PHE A 42 -14.87 6.43 -15.41
N VAL A 43 -14.02 5.95 -14.50
CA VAL A 43 -12.73 6.58 -14.21
C VAL A 43 -11.73 6.15 -15.27
N ALA A 44 -11.10 7.13 -15.92
CA ALA A 44 -10.04 6.89 -16.88
C ALA A 44 -8.90 6.06 -16.25
N ASP A 45 -8.33 5.13 -17.01
CA ASP A 45 -7.36 4.15 -16.48
C ASP A 45 -6.17 4.81 -15.74
N GLY A 46 -5.64 5.91 -16.28
CA GLY A 46 -4.54 6.66 -15.65
C GLY A 46 -4.90 7.35 -14.32
N GLN A 47 -6.19 7.50 -14.02
CA GLN A 47 -6.70 8.11 -12.79
C GLN A 47 -7.32 7.09 -11.83
N ARG A 48 -7.64 5.88 -12.30
CA ARG A 48 -8.37 4.87 -11.53
C ARG A 48 -7.63 4.48 -10.26
N HIS A 49 -6.32 4.28 -10.35
CA HIS A 49 -5.49 3.97 -9.18
C HIS A 49 -5.57 5.05 -8.09
N GLY A 50 -5.43 6.32 -8.47
CA GLY A 50 -5.55 7.45 -7.56
C GLY A 50 -6.95 7.58 -6.96
N ALA A 51 -8.00 7.34 -7.76
CA ALA A 51 -9.39 7.35 -7.30
C ALA A 51 -9.68 6.26 -6.27
N ILE A 52 -9.17 5.04 -6.49
CA ILE A 52 -9.28 3.93 -5.53
C ILE A 52 -8.60 4.30 -4.21
N LEU A 53 -7.37 4.83 -4.25
CA LEU A 53 -6.65 5.23 -3.04
C LEU A 53 -7.31 6.38 -2.28
N ALA A 54 -7.98 7.30 -2.97
CA ALA A 54 -8.73 8.38 -2.33
C ALA A 54 -9.97 7.88 -1.59
N ARG A 55 -10.56 6.76 -2.03
CA ARG A 55 -11.81 6.22 -1.50
C ARG A 55 -11.60 5.07 -0.50
N VAL A 56 -10.49 4.34 -0.62
CA VAL A 56 -10.15 3.18 0.21
C VAL A 56 -8.94 3.53 1.10
N PRO A 57 -9.16 4.10 2.30
CA PRO A 57 -8.08 4.63 3.14
C PRO A 57 -7.08 3.56 3.61
N GLU A 58 -7.54 2.32 3.80
CA GLU A 58 -6.67 1.19 4.14
C GLU A 58 -5.63 0.92 3.04
N MET A 59 -6.04 0.95 1.76
CA MET A 59 -5.11 0.73 0.66
C MET A 59 -4.11 1.87 0.52
N ALA A 60 -4.54 3.10 0.78
CA ALA A 60 -3.62 4.24 0.82
C ALA A 60 -2.59 4.11 1.96
N ALA A 61 -3.01 3.62 3.13
CA ALA A 61 -2.11 3.32 4.23
C ALA A 61 -1.16 2.17 3.88
N GLN A 62 -1.64 1.11 3.23
CA GLN A 62 -0.85 -0.04 2.80
C GLN A 62 0.26 0.36 1.82
N VAL A 63 -0.03 1.21 0.82
CA VAL A 63 0.99 1.74 -0.11
C VAL A 63 2.07 2.52 0.63
N ARG A 64 1.69 3.36 1.59
CA ARG A 64 2.64 4.13 2.41
C ARG A 64 3.50 3.22 3.27
N LEU A 65 2.90 2.20 3.90
CA LEU A 65 3.62 1.22 4.72
C LEU A 65 4.60 0.40 3.87
N MET A 66 4.18 -0.09 2.70
CA MET A 66 5.05 -0.79 1.76
C MET A 66 6.24 0.07 1.31
N ALA A 67 6.02 1.36 1.04
CA ALA A 67 7.09 2.29 0.69
C ALA A 67 8.07 2.50 1.86
N ALA A 68 7.56 2.74 3.08
CA ALA A 68 8.38 2.91 4.28
C ALA A 68 9.20 1.65 4.61
N LEU A 69 8.59 0.47 4.48
CA LEU A 69 9.24 -0.81 4.72
C LEU A 69 10.30 -1.11 3.66
N SER A 70 10.00 -0.85 2.39
CA SER A 70 10.97 -0.98 1.28
C SER A 70 12.17 -0.05 1.46
N HIS A 71 11.94 1.19 1.89
CA HIS A 71 13.00 2.16 2.17
C HIS A 71 13.87 1.69 3.35
N SER A 72 13.23 1.27 4.45
CA SER A 72 13.93 0.77 5.65
C SER A 72 14.77 -0.47 5.35
N LEU A 73 14.24 -1.43 4.57
CA LEU A 73 14.97 -2.62 4.15
C LEU A 73 16.21 -2.32 3.29
N LYS A 74 16.18 -1.25 2.48
CA LYS A 74 17.33 -0.78 1.69
C LYS A 74 18.39 -0.10 2.56
N ALA A 75 17.97 0.54 3.66
CA ALA A 75 18.88 1.20 4.60
C ALA A 75 19.64 0.22 5.50
N VAL A 76 19.07 -0.96 5.76
CA VAL A 76 19.71 -2.01 6.57
C VAL A 76 20.71 -2.81 5.71
N LYS A 77 22.00 -2.60 5.95
CA LYS A 77 23.11 -3.38 5.36
C LYS A 77 23.00 -4.85 5.73
#